data_AF-A0A0K1PFG0-F1
#
_entry.id   AF-A0A0K1PFG0-F1
#
_cell.length_a   1.000
_cell.length_b   1.000
_cell.length_c   1.000
_cell.angle_alpha   90.00
_cell.angle_beta   90.00
_cell.angle_gamma   90.00
#
_symmetry.space_group_name_H-M   'P 1'
#
loop_
_entity.id
_entity.type
_entity.pdbx_description
1 polymer ?
#
loop_
_entity_poly.entity_id
_entity_poly.type
_entity_poly.pdbx_seq_one_letter_code
_entity_poly.pdbx_strand_id
1 'polypeptide(L)'
;MWKRGGSPAGSEAVGSTSSGLTILNDHSLAVTDAKILEPFTLERVLKQVINQSGAATSPLRLFRQWWADETEVAAGRLSPAHCDDQMAGGQPSFNDYPWECPRPEGTIESLSNPFVNYPRDDANYIPIGLFNRFDLAPLNGAHCGEYRIVFARQSGERTLRMEEERGGEPAYGEGERNLLIFEAILPNPEPGAGLDGCRRVVEFWAGLSGEPDMGIRRDLLEKFYFDGIDGFEPVVHVNHYGAALGAEGYGCSTGQIRTNQFMHTRSWELREFKLVKDCRCGERCVLSIVPITTKTNPYGELFGMGTHPNGTSLQGDFLASAVASLTDSWDVNEFTYSVNDKFNSGSSPADNRNDYFDRAFGNSPFRKKIDKQLQLIGRYDPVNMNNRHVLNRATSVSCAGCHNLNNTGAQSDMGNGIAWPESLGFTHVEERLDSNGKYRISVALEKYFLPFRAKIMDDFLNGWNGRGTDAKCEFRLPQEIDVEQCRRDEAEARERGQEERKSRFPVWALRFLEQDVGKRFVNRVH
;
A
#
# COMPACT_ATOMS: atom_id res chain seq x y z
N MET A 1 -56.27 20.92 -38.76
CA MET A 1 -56.38 20.64 -40.20
C MET A 1 -55.44 19.49 -40.51
N TRP A 2 -55.97 18.27 -40.70
CA TRP A 2 -55.34 17.04 -41.27
C TRP A 2 -54.09 16.45 -40.57
N LYS A 3 -53.85 15.14 -40.45
CA LYS A 3 -54.59 13.87 -40.58
C LYS A 3 -53.69 12.77 -39.95
N ARG A 4 -54.31 11.65 -39.55
CA ARG A 4 -53.69 10.43 -38.98
C ARG A 4 -52.77 9.66 -39.93
N GLY A 5 -51.90 8.85 -39.34
CA GLY A 5 -51.31 7.62 -39.89
C GLY A 5 -49.90 7.42 -39.32
N GLY A 6 -49.46 6.30 -38.77
CA GLY A 6 -50.01 4.98 -38.46
C GLY A 6 -48.84 4.21 -37.81
N SER A 7 -49.10 3.41 -36.77
CA SER A 7 -48.09 2.51 -36.22
C SER A 7 -47.94 1.27 -37.10
N PRO A 8 -46.73 0.70 -37.19
CA PRO A 8 -46.58 -0.73 -37.08
C PRO A 8 -45.73 -1.10 -35.87
N ALA A 9 -46.15 -2.17 -35.23
CA ALA A 9 -45.55 -2.79 -34.05
C ALA A 9 -44.20 -3.45 -34.35
N GLY A 10 -43.40 -3.63 -33.31
CA GLY A 10 -42.44 -4.73 -33.24
C GLY A 10 -40.96 -4.34 -33.17
N SER A 11 -40.54 -3.79 -32.05
CA SER A 11 -39.27 -4.19 -31.43
C SER A 11 -39.41 -3.96 -29.93
N GLU A 12 -39.45 -5.04 -29.16
CA GLU A 12 -39.34 -4.98 -27.70
C GLU A 12 -38.04 -4.26 -27.36
N ALA A 13 -38.15 -2.97 -27.06
CA ALA A 13 -37.17 -2.29 -26.27
C ALA A 13 -37.29 -2.93 -24.88
N VAL A 14 -36.37 -3.85 -24.57
CA VAL A 14 -36.04 -4.17 -23.18
C VAL A 14 -35.65 -2.84 -22.56
N GLY A 15 -36.59 -2.28 -21.81
CA GLY A 15 -36.36 -1.09 -21.04
C GLY A 15 -35.21 -1.38 -20.08
N SER A 16 -34.06 -0.79 -20.36
CA SER A 16 -33.03 -0.55 -19.37
C SER A 16 -33.62 0.44 -18.38
N THR A 17 -34.35 -0.09 -17.39
CA THR A 17 -34.59 0.61 -16.14
C THR A 17 -33.38 0.31 -15.25
N SER A 18 -32.33 1.12 -15.37
CA SER A 18 -31.33 1.22 -14.30
C SER A 18 -32.00 1.93 -13.11
N SER A 19 -32.81 1.18 -12.36
CA SER A 19 -33.18 1.57 -11.01
C SER A 19 -31.88 1.74 -10.22
N GLY A 20 -31.64 2.94 -9.70
CA GLY A 20 -30.45 3.28 -8.91
C GLY A 20 -30.15 2.21 -7.87
N LEU A 21 -29.08 1.47 -8.12
CA LEU A 21 -28.64 0.39 -7.26
C LEU A 21 -28.01 1.04 -6.02
N THR A 22 -28.65 0.91 -4.86
CA THR A 22 -28.07 1.40 -3.61
C THR A 22 -26.81 0.58 -3.30
N ILE A 23 -25.65 1.22 -3.33
CA ILE A 23 -24.38 0.61 -2.97
C ILE A 23 -24.30 0.48 -1.45
N LEU A 24 -24.27 -0.76 -0.96
CA LEU A 24 -24.06 -1.10 0.44
C LEU A 24 -22.57 -1.23 0.72
N ASN A 25 -22.06 -0.37 1.60
CA ASN A 25 -20.63 -0.29 1.92
C ASN A 25 -20.04 -1.64 2.36
N ASP A 26 -20.77 -2.39 3.18
CA ASP A 26 -20.34 -3.65 3.77
C ASP A 26 -20.47 -4.87 2.83
N HIS A 27 -21.10 -4.68 1.66
CA HIS A 27 -21.21 -5.71 0.62
C HIS A 27 -20.28 -5.43 -0.56
N SER A 28 -20.13 -4.17 -0.94
CA SER A 28 -19.52 -3.77 -2.21
C SER A 28 -18.23 -2.97 -2.09
N LEU A 29 -17.86 -2.51 -0.88
CA LEU A 29 -16.68 -1.66 -0.68
C LEU A 29 -15.72 -2.15 0.41
N ALA A 30 -16.25 -2.63 1.54
CA ALA A 30 -15.49 -3.16 2.67
C ALA A 30 -16.17 -4.42 3.20
N VAL A 31 -15.82 -5.57 2.64
CA VAL A 31 -16.37 -6.87 3.04
C VAL A 31 -15.55 -7.40 4.21
N THR A 32 -16.14 -7.35 5.41
CA THR A 32 -15.48 -7.76 6.66
C THR A 32 -16.17 -8.92 7.38
N ASP A 33 -17.17 -9.55 6.76
CA ASP A 33 -17.86 -10.73 7.33
C ASP A 33 -16.92 -11.93 7.40
N ALA A 34 -16.68 -12.45 8.60
CA ALA A 34 -15.71 -13.51 8.83
C ALA A 34 -15.99 -14.77 8.00
N LYS A 35 -17.26 -15.11 7.74
CA LYS A 35 -17.64 -16.31 6.96
C LYS A 35 -17.39 -16.14 5.48
N ILE A 36 -17.55 -14.92 4.95
CA ILE A 36 -17.18 -14.60 3.58
C ILE A 36 -15.65 -14.69 3.42
N LEU A 37 -14.90 -14.32 4.45
CA LEU A 37 -13.44 -14.25 4.39
C LEU A 37 -12.74 -15.61 4.55
N GLU A 38 -13.42 -16.65 5.07
CA GLU A 38 -12.84 -17.99 5.31
C GLU A 38 -11.97 -18.56 4.16
N PRO A 39 -12.36 -18.45 2.86
CA PRO A 39 -11.58 -19.02 1.75
C PRO A 39 -10.33 -18.23 1.37
N PHE A 40 -10.16 -17.00 1.88
CA PHE A 40 -9.11 -16.05 1.49
C PHE A 40 -7.84 -16.21 2.33
N THR A 41 -7.35 -17.43 2.53
CA THR A 41 -6.20 -17.68 3.43
C THR A 41 -4.89 -17.13 2.85
N LEU A 42 -3.97 -16.71 3.73
CA LEU A 42 -2.64 -16.24 3.32
C LEU A 42 -1.89 -17.33 2.53
N GLU A 43 -2.01 -18.59 2.94
CA GLU A 43 -1.40 -19.71 2.23
C GLU A 43 -1.90 -19.80 0.78
N ARG A 44 -3.20 -19.62 0.55
CA ARG A 44 -3.80 -19.64 -0.79
C ARG A 44 -3.28 -18.49 -1.65
N VAL A 45 -3.22 -17.27 -1.09
CA VAL A 45 -2.66 -16.09 -1.79
C VAL A 45 -1.22 -16.34 -2.22
N LEU A 46 -0.36 -16.77 -1.28
CA LEU A 46 1.05 -17.04 -1.57
C LEU A 46 1.21 -18.20 -2.57
N LYS A 47 0.43 -19.27 -2.42
CA LYS A 47 0.47 -20.41 -3.34
C LYS A 47 0.07 -20.02 -4.76
N GLN A 48 -0.94 -19.15 -4.91
CA GLN A 48 -1.37 -18.66 -6.22
C GLN A 48 -0.27 -17.86 -6.93
N VAL A 49 0.34 -16.88 -6.24
CA VAL A 49 1.42 -16.08 -6.87
C VAL A 49 2.68 -16.90 -7.13
N ILE A 50 2.96 -17.93 -6.32
CA ILE A 50 4.05 -18.88 -6.57
C ILE A 50 3.76 -19.72 -7.83
N ASN A 51 2.56 -20.26 -7.97
CA ASN A 51 2.18 -21.06 -9.13
C ASN A 51 2.26 -20.24 -10.44
N GLN A 52 1.82 -18.98 -10.40
CA GLN A 52 1.87 -18.08 -11.56
C GLN A 52 3.29 -17.60 -11.90
N SER A 53 4.21 -17.57 -10.92
CA SER A 53 5.58 -17.11 -11.14
C SER A 53 6.49 -18.17 -11.76
N GLY A 54 6.14 -19.45 -11.63
CA GLY A 54 7.01 -20.57 -12.00
C GLY A 54 8.20 -20.77 -11.04
N ALA A 55 8.20 -20.08 -9.88
CA ALA A 55 9.29 -20.16 -8.92
C ALA A 55 9.27 -21.47 -8.12
N ALA A 56 10.47 -22.02 -7.88
CA ALA A 56 10.65 -23.24 -7.09
C ALA A 56 10.70 -22.95 -5.57
N THR A 57 9.62 -22.39 -5.03
CA THR A 57 9.51 -22.05 -3.61
C THR A 57 8.20 -22.59 -3.00
N SER A 58 7.99 -22.37 -1.71
CA SER A 58 6.75 -22.71 -0.99
C SER A 58 6.22 -21.49 -0.25
N PRO A 59 4.92 -21.45 0.13
CA PRO A 59 4.37 -20.37 0.94
C PRO A 59 5.20 -20.08 2.21
N LEU A 60 5.63 -21.13 2.92
CA LEU A 60 6.49 -20.99 4.10
C LEU A 60 7.86 -20.39 3.81
N ARG A 61 8.50 -20.80 2.71
CA ARG A 61 9.81 -20.25 2.33
C ARG A 61 9.70 -18.79 1.94
N LEU A 62 8.68 -18.42 1.16
CA LEU A 62 8.44 -17.03 0.76
C LEU A 62 8.10 -16.15 1.97
N PHE A 63 7.24 -16.63 2.87
CA PHE A 63 6.90 -15.92 4.10
C PHE A 63 8.14 -15.68 4.98
N ARG A 64 8.95 -16.71 5.22
CA ARG A 64 10.17 -16.55 6.04
C ARG A 64 11.22 -15.67 5.36
N GLN A 65 11.34 -15.72 4.03
CA GLN A 65 12.21 -14.81 3.29
C GLN A 65 11.78 -13.35 3.50
N TRP A 66 10.50 -13.04 3.35
CA TRP A 66 10.00 -11.69 3.54
C TRP A 66 10.46 -11.09 4.88
N TRP A 67 10.31 -11.84 5.97
CA TRP A 67 10.69 -11.36 7.30
C TRP A 67 12.18 -11.42 7.59
N ALA A 68 12.92 -12.31 6.93
CA ALA A 68 14.36 -12.35 7.04
C ALA A 68 15.03 -11.07 6.52
N ASP A 69 14.41 -10.35 5.58
CA ASP A 69 14.87 -9.03 5.11
C ASP A 69 14.91 -7.97 6.22
N GLU A 70 14.17 -8.17 7.32
CA GLU A 70 14.13 -7.26 8.47
C GLU A 70 15.03 -7.68 9.63
N THR A 71 15.93 -8.63 9.38
CA THR A 71 16.94 -9.08 10.33
C THR A 71 18.33 -8.67 9.87
N GLU A 72 19.27 -8.55 10.80
CA GLU A 72 20.66 -8.26 10.45
C GLU A 72 21.33 -9.44 9.73
N VAL A 73 22.34 -9.19 8.91
CA VAL A 73 23.20 -10.24 8.30
C VAL A 73 23.78 -11.16 9.38
N ALA A 74 24.04 -10.62 10.57
CA ALA A 74 24.52 -11.36 11.75
C ALA A 74 23.56 -12.48 12.20
N ALA A 75 22.25 -12.32 11.97
CA ALA A 75 21.24 -13.30 12.36
C ALA A 75 21.30 -14.60 11.52
N GLY A 76 22.00 -14.59 10.39
CA GLY A 76 22.22 -15.77 9.56
C GLY A 76 20.93 -16.34 8.94
N ARG A 77 19.92 -15.49 8.74
CA ARG A 77 18.69 -15.86 8.03
C ARG A 77 18.96 -15.94 6.53
N LEU A 78 18.35 -16.91 5.85
CA LEU A 78 18.44 -17.01 4.40
C LEU A 78 17.49 -15.99 3.78
N SER A 79 18.06 -14.91 3.24
CA SER A 79 17.33 -13.84 2.58
C SER A 79 18.16 -13.22 1.45
N PRO A 80 17.51 -12.66 0.41
CA PRO A 80 18.20 -11.92 -0.63
C PRO A 80 18.61 -10.51 -0.19
N ALA A 81 18.20 -10.03 0.99
CA ALA A 81 18.61 -8.76 1.58
C ALA A 81 18.51 -8.81 3.11
N HIS A 82 19.19 -7.91 3.80
CA HIS A 82 19.10 -7.70 5.24
C HIS A 82 18.95 -6.21 5.55
N CYS A 83 18.37 -5.89 6.70
CA CYS A 83 18.06 -4.50 7.05
C CYS A 83 19.30 -3.63 7.32
N ASP A 84 20.47 -4.25 7.52
CA ASP A 84 21.77 -3.60 7.71
C ASP A 84 22.69 -3.69 6.47
N ASP A 85 22.16 -4.12 5.32
CA ASP A 85 22.94 -4.13 4.06
C ASP A 85 23.27 -2.70 3.58
N GLN A 86 22.41 -1.73 3.89
CA GLN A 86 22.61 -0.32 3.57
C GLN A 86 22.87 0.48 4.85
N MET A 87 23.98 1.22 4.86
CA MET A 87 24.41 1.98 6.02
C MET A 87 24.63 3.46 5.65
N ALA A 88 24.06 4.37 6.45
CA ALA A 88 24.29 5.81 6.34
C ALA A 88 24.79 6.32 7.70
N GLY A 89 25.97 6.95 7.72
CA GLY A 89 26.57 7.42 8.98
C GLY A 89 26.85 6.32 10.00
N GLY A 90 27.08 5.08 9.54
CA GLY A 90 27.30 3.92 10.40
C GLY A 90 26.05 3.35 11.07
N GLN A 91 24.85 3.79 10.64
CA GLN A 91 23.56 3.24 11.07
C GLN A 91 22.83 2.61 9.89
N PRO A 92 22.00 1.58 10.12
CA PRO A 92 21.13 1.02 9.10
C PRO A 92 20.28 2.11 8.45
N SER A 93 20.14 2.02 7.13
CA SER A 93 19.48 3.04 6.32
C SER A 93 18.74 2.43 5.14
N PHE A 94 17.70 3.12 4.69
CA PHE A 94 16.95 2.77 3.49
C PHE A 94 16.57 4.04 2.75
N ASN A 95 16.94 4.13 1.47
CA ASN A 95 16.78 5.34 0.66
C ASN A 95 17.49 6.57 1.28
N ASP A 96 18.69 6.35 1.82
CA ASP A 96 19.51 7.33 2.55
C ASP A 96 18.90 7.86 3.87
N TYR A 97 17.78 7.29 4.33
CA TYR A 97 17.13 7.65 5.58
C TYR A 97 17.32 6.57 6.66
N PRO A 98 17.33 6.93 7.96
CA PRO A 98 17.45 5.96 9.04
C PRO A 98 16.40 4.84 8.95
N TRP A 99 16.82 3.61 9.23
CA TRP A 99 16.01 2.40 9.13
C TRP A 99 16.11 1.59 10.43
N GLU A 100 14.98 1.17 10.99
CA GLU A 100 14.99 0.33 12.20
C GLU A 100 15.38 -1.11 11.83
N CYS A 101 16.44 -1.61 12.47
CA CYS A 101 17.04 -2.91 12.20
C CYS A 101 17.70 -3.48 13.48
N PRO A 102 17.36 -4.72 13.90
CA PRO A 102 16.29 -5.56 13.37
C PRO A 102 14.93 -5.09 13.87
N ARG A 103 13.87 -5.53 13.19
CA ARG A 103 12.51 -5.43 13.72
C ARG A 103 12.12 -6.68 14.52
N PRO A 104 11.26 -6.56 15.56
CA PRO A 104 10.69 -7.72 16.25
C PRO A 104 9.99 -8.68 15.29
N GLU A 105 9.24 -8.15 14.32
CA GLU A 105 8.55 -8.92 13.29
C GLU A 105 9.53 -9.77 12.49
N GLY A 106 10.63 -9.17 12.01
CA GLY A 106 11.70 -9.89 11.32
C GLY A 106 12.25 -11.04 12.16
N THR A 107 12.54 -10.79 13.43
CA THR A 107 13.13 -11.80 14.33
C THR A 107 12.18 -12.96 14.63
N ILE A 108 10.88 -12.68 14.80
CA ILE A 108 9.86 -13.66 15.19
C ILE A 108 9.31 -14.41 13.96
N GLU A 109 8.94 -13.69 12.90
CA GLU A 109 8.23 -14.27 11.76
C GLU A 109 9.16 -15.00 10.78
N SER A 110 10.44 -14.62 10.71
CA SER A 110 11.48 -15.36 9.95
C SER A 110 11.66 -16.82 10.41
N LEU A 111 11.23 -17.12 11.64
CA LEU A 111 11.26 -18.45 12.25
C LEU A 111 9.88 -19.12 12.36
N SER A 112 8.81 -18.34 12.28
CA SER A 112 7.46 -18.82 12.48
C SER A 112 6.96 -19.66 11.30
N ASN A 113 5.89 -20.42 11.52
CA ASN A 113 5.14 -21.10 10.47
C ASN A 113 3.66 -20.78 10.62
N PRO A 114 3.14 -19.77 9.89
CA PRO A 114 1.78 -19.29 10.07
C PRO A 114 0.71 -20.21 9.45
N PHE A 115 1.09 -21.36 8.88
CA PHE A 115 0.19 -22.26 8.13
C PHE A 115 -0.17 -23.55 8.90
N VAL A 116 0.41 -23.78 10.08
CA VAL A 116 0.12 -24.95 10.90
C VAL A 116 -1.02 -24.64 11.87
N ASN A 117 -1.88 -25.62 12.14
CA ASN A 117 -3.04 -25.53 13.05
C ASN A 117 -4.00 -24.37 12.73
N TYR A 118 -4.04 -23.91 11.47
CA TYR A 118 -4.87 -22.80 11.03
C TYR A 118 -6.37 -23.03 11.30
N PRO A 119 -7.15 -22.03 11.76
CA PRO A 119 -6.76 -20.66 12.17
C PRO A 119 -6.57 -20.52 13.70
N ARG A 120 -6.15 -21.58 14.40
CA ARG A 120 -6.22 -21.66 15.87
C ARG A 120 -4.94 -21.26 16.60
N ASP A 121 -3.83 -21.14 15.89
CA ASP A 121 -2.54 -20.77 16.45
C ASP A 121 -2.37 -19.25 16.39
N ASP A 122 -1.75 -18.68 17.42
CA ASP A 122 -1.48 -17.24 17.53
C ASP A 122 -0.64 -16.71 16.36
N ALA A 123 0.22 -17.56 15.80
CA ALA A 123 1.05 -17.22 14.64
C ALA A 123 0.30 -17.26 13.30
N ASN A 124 -0.94 -17.74 13.26
CA ASN A 124 -1.72 -17.74 12.02
C ASN A 124 -2.07 -16.31 11.61
N TYR A 125 -2.18 -16.07 10.30
CA TYR A 125 -2.68 -14.81 9.74
C TYR A 125 -4.05 -15.03 9.14
N ILE A 126 -5.09 -14.49 9.78
CA ILE A 126 -6.48 -14.61 9.36
C ILE A 126 -6.90 -13.41 8.49
N PRO A 127 -7.70 -13.63 7.42
CA PRO A 127 -8.23 -12.53 6.63
C PRO A 127 -9.28 -11.76 7.43
N ILE A 128 -9.16 -10.44 7.47
CA ILE A 128 -10.06 -9.54 8.21
C ILE A 128 -10.79 -8.53 7.31
N GLY A 129 -10.49 -8.48 6.02
CA GLY A 129 -11.27 -7.68 5.10
C GLY A 129 -10.84 -7.74 3.63
N LEU A 130 -11.82 -7.61 2.75
CA LEU A 130 -11.64 -7.31 1.33
C LEU A 130 -12.11 -5.88 1.07
N PHE A 131 -11.31 -5.08 0.37
CA PHE A 131 -11.71 -3.72 0.03
C PHE A 131 -11.59 -3.43 -1.45
N ASN A 132 -12.64 -2.84 -2.00
CA ASN A 132 -12.72 -2.31 -3.35
C ASN A 132 -12.30 -0.84 -3.34
N ARG A 133 -11.27 -0.51 -4.11
CA ARG A 133 -10.74 0.84 -4.30
C ARG A 133 -10.78 1.24 -5.77
N PHE A 134 -11.93 1.05 -6.42
CA PHE A 134 -12.18 1.62 -7.75
C PHE A 134 -11.99 3.15 -7.78
N ASP A 135 -12.13 3.85 -6.65
CA ASP A 135 -11.80 5.27 -6.51
C ASP A 135 -10.32 5.60 -6.85
N LEU A 136 -9.44 4.60 -6.84
CA LEU A 136 -8.04 4.75 -7.25
C LEU A 136 -7.81 4.49 -8.74
N ALA A 137 -8.84 4.19 -9.53
CA ALA A 137 -8.72 4.03 -10.97
C ALA A 137 -8.42 5.39 -11.63
N PRO A 138 -7.33 5.53 -12.39
CA PRO A 138 -7.01 6.78 -13.06
C PRO A 138 -8.01 7.03 -14.21
N LEU A 139 -8.34 8.30 -14.45
CA LEU A 139 -9.33 8.69 -15.47
C LEU A 139 -8.96 8.22 -16.89
N ASN A 140 -7.66 8.07 -17.16
CA ASN A 140 -7.17 7.55 -18.43
C ASN A 140 -7.42 6.05 -18.63
N GLY A 141 -7.96 5.34 -17.62
CA GLY A 141 -8.25 3.92 -17.68
C GLY A 141 -7.01 3.03 -17.67
N ALA A 142 -5.85 3.49 -17.16
CA ALA A 142 -4.64 2.66 -17.12
C ALA A 142 -4.83 1.38 -16.27
N HIS A 143 -5.70 1.42 -15.26
CA HIS A 143 -6.10 0.26 -14.47
C HIS A 143 -7.47 0.49 -13.82
N CYS A 144 -8.08 -0.57 -13.30
CA CYS A 144 -9.41 -0.56 -12.71
C CYS A 144 -9.40 -0.40 -11.19
N GLY A 145 -8.47 0.41 -10.68
CA GLY A 145 -8.30 0.66 -9.25
C GLY A 145 -7.52 -0.43 -8.52
N GLU A 146 -7.65 -0.43 -7.19
CA GLU A 146 -6.97 -1.35 -6.28
C GLU A 146 -7.98 -2.28 -5.57
N TYR A 147 -7.61 -3.54 -5.34
CA TYR A 147 -8.41 -4.51 -4.61
C TYR A 147 -7.54 -5.18 -3.57
N ARG A 148 -7.88 -5.01 -2.29
CA ARG A 148 -7.00 -5.44 -1.20
C ARG A 148 -7.56 -6.57 -0.37
N ILE A 149 -6.66 -7.41 0.14
CA ILE A 149 -6.91 -8.39 1.20
C ILE A 149 -6.09 -7.96 2.42
N VAL A 150 -6.74 -7.79 3.56
CA VAL A 150 -6.08 -7.50 4.84
C VAL A 150 -6.06 -8.78 5.68
N PHE A 151 -4.88 -9.15 6.16
CA PHE A 151 -4.66 -10.20 7.13
C PHE A 151 -4.23 -9.61 8.46
N ALA A 152 -4.65 -10.22 9.55
CA ALA A 152 -4.11 -9.94 10.88
C ALA A 152 -3.59 -11.20 11.54
N ARG A 153 -2.52 -11.04 12.31
CA ARG A 153 -1.98 -12.09 13.17
C ARG A 153 -3.02 -12.45 14.23
N GLN A 154 -3.32 -13.74 14.37
CA GLN A 154 -4.41 -14.27 15.20
C GLN A 154 -4.31 -13.84 16.66
N SER A 155 -3.09 -13.74 17.19
CA SER A 155 -2.86 -13.23 18.55
C SER A 155 -3.36 -11.81 18.78
N GLY A 156 -3.60 -11.03 17.72
CA GLY A 156 -4.08 -9.66 17.86
C GLY A 156 -5.47 -9.53 18.47
N GLU A 157 -6.33 -10.52 18.24
CA GLU A 157 -7.65 -10.59 18.88
C GLU A 157 -7.51 -10.70 20.40
N ARG A 158 -6.62 -11.59 20.86
CA ARG A 158 -6.29 -11.77 22.26
C ARG A 158 -5.67 -10.51 22.86
N THR A 159 -4.75 -9.85 22.16
CA THR A 159 -4.15 -8.58 22.59
C THR A 159 -5.21 -7.51 22.80
N LEU A 160 -6.14 -7.34 21.85
CA LEU A 160 -7.21 -6.35 21.96
C LEU A 160 -8.18 -6.64 23.11
N ARG A 161 -8.50 -7.91 23.37
CA ARG A 161 -9.30 -8.31 24.55
C ARG A 161 -8.60 -7.94 25.85
N MET A 162 -7.31 -8.24 25.96
CA MET A 162 -6.53 -7.91 27.15
C MET A 162 -6.48 -6.40 27.41
N GLU A 163 -6.28 -5.59 26.37
CA GLU A 163 -6.32 -4.13 26.49
C GLU A 163 -7.68 -3.64 26.99
N GLU A 164 -8.77 -4.17 26.44
CA GLU A 164 -10.13 -3.81 26.83
C GLU A 164 -10.42 -4.17 28.30
N GLU A 165 -10.04 -5.38 28.73
CA GLU A 165 -10.15 -5.82 30.12
C GLU A 165 -9.32 -4.96 31.09
N ARG A 166 -8.22 -4.37 30.60
CA ARG A 166 -7.37 -3.44 31.37
C ARG A 166 -7.81 -1.97 31.25
N GLY A 167 -8.98 -1.70 30.68
CA GLY A 167 -9.49 -0.32 30.55
C GLY A 167 -8.78 0.51 29.50
N GLY A 168 -8.27 -0.13 28.44
CA GLY A 168 -7.51 0.49 27.36
C GLY A 168 -6.00 0.51 27.58
N GLU A 169 -5.52 0.00 28.71
CA GLU A 169 -4.08 -0.09 28.97
C GLU A 169 -3.40 -1.07 28.01
N PRO A 170 -2.28 -0.68 27.39
CA PRO A 170 -1.49 -1.53 26.52
C PRO A 170 -1.09 -2.90 27.12
N ALA A 171 -1.44 -3.99 26.43
CA ALA A 171 -0.88 -5.32 26.61
C ALA A 171 0.52 -5.44 25.94
N TYR A 172 1.56 -4.82 26.52
CA TYR A 172 2.93 -4.90 26.01
C TYR A 172 3.52 -6.31 26.15
N GLY A 173 4.15 -6.84 25.08
CA GLY A 173 4.77 -8.17 25.09
C GLY A 173 3.79 -9.32 25.35
N GLU A 174 2.48 -9.05 25.31
CA GLU A 174 1.40 -9.97 25.64
C GLU A 174 0.46 -10.07 24.43
N GLY A 175 0.74 -11.07 23.60
CA GLY A 175 0.15 -11.18 22.27
C GLY A 175 0.78 -10.18 21.29
N GLU A 176 0.83 -10.59 20.03
CA GLU A 176 1.56 -9.86 19.00
C GLU A 176 0.58 -9.41 17.93
N ARG A 177 0.56 -8.12 17.61
CA ARG A 177 -0.26 -7.62 16.51
C ARG A 177 0.64 -7.29 15.33
N ASN A 178 0.25 -7.80 14.17
CA ASN A 178 0.89 -7.54 12.90
C ASN A 178 -0.17 -7.71 11.82
N LEU A 179 -0.23 -6.78 10.86
CA LEU A 179 -1.15 -6.88 9.74
C LEU A 179 -0.38 -6.96 8.43
N LEU A 180 -0.87 -7.77 7.50
CA LEU A 180 -0.37 -7.88 6.13
C LEU A 180 -1.45 -7.42 5.18
N ILE A 181 -1.10 -6.57 4.23
CA ILE A 181 -2.06 -5.97 3.30
C ILE A 181 -1.56 -6.22 1.90
N PHE A 182 -2.30 -7.02 1.15
CA PHE A 182 -2.03 -7.28 -0.26
C PHE A 182 -2.92 -6.33 -1.07
N GLU A 183 -2.33 -5.32 -1.71
CA GLU A 183 -3.03 -4.24 -2.43
C GLU A 183 -2.83 -4.43 -3.94
N ALA A 184 -3.68 -5.24 -4.56
CA ALA A 184 -3.56 -5.57 -5.99
C ALA A 184 -4.06 -4.42 -6.86
N ILE A 185 -3.29 -4.01 -7.86
CA ILE A 185 -3.80 -3.17 -8.95
C ILE A 185 -4.31 -4.07 -10.07
N LEU A 186 -5.59 -3.96 -10.41
CA LEU A 186 -6.21 -4.76 -11.46
C LEU A 186 -6.09 -4.06 -12.81
N PRO A 187 -5.39 -4.64 -13.80
CA PRO A 187 -5.27 -4.03 -15.12
C PRO A 187 -6.63 -3.82 -15.80
N ASN A 188 -6.71 -2.76 -16.60
CA ASN A 188 -7.83 -2.57 -17.51
C ASN A 188 -7.56 -3.40 -18.78
N PRO A 189 -8.41 -4.39 -19.13
CA PRO A 189 -8.24 -5.19 -20.34
C PRO A 189 -8.49 -4.37 -21.62
N GLU A 190 -9.18 -3.23 -21.51
CA GLU A 190 -9.54 -2.35 -22.62
C GLU A 190 -9.11 -0.89 -22.36
N PRO A 191 -7.80 -0.60 -22.23
CA PRO A 191 -7.33 0.76 -21.90
C PRO A 191 -7.71 1.78 -22.98
N GLY A 192 -7.94 1.35 -24.22
CA GLY A 192 -8.43 2.21 -25.31
C GLY A 192 -9.86 2.74 -25.10
N ALA A 193 -10.65 2.11 -24.22
CA ALA A 193 -11.96 2.59 -23.80
C ALA A 193 -11.90 3.56 -22.61
N GLY A 194 -10.70 3.90 -22.14
CA GLY A 194 -10.52 4.68 -20.91
C GLY A 194 -11.14 3.96 -19.71
N LEU A 195 -11.70 4.72 -18.77
CA LEU A 195 -12.27 4.17 -17.55
C LEU A 195 -13.48 3.25 -17.80
N ASP A 196 -14.19 3.39 -18.92
CA ASP A 196 -15.31 2.51 -19.28
C ASP A 196 -14.89 1.05 -19.50
N GLY A 197 -13.61 0.80 -19.83
CA GLY A 197 -13.07 -0.57 -19.86
C GLY A 197 -13.19 -1.30 -18.52
N CYS A 198 -13.30 -0.57 -17.42
CA CYS A 198 -13.46 -1.12 -16.07
C CYS A 198 -14.92 -1.40 -15.68
N ARG A 199 -15.89 -1.05 -16.53
CA ARG A 199 -17.32 -1.04 -16.18
C ARG A 199 -17.82 -2.36 -15.62
N ARG A 200 -17.39 -3.49 -16.18
CA ARG A 200 -17.80 -4.82 -15.71
C ARG A 200 -17.35 -5.13 -14.29
N VAL A 201 -16.16 -4.68 -13.89
CA VAL A 201 -15.67 -4.85 -12.51
C VAL A 201 -16.51 -4.02 -11.56
N VAL A 202 -16.87 -2.81 -11.98
CA VAL A 202 -17.71 -1.93 -11.17
C VAL A 202 -19.12 -2.48 -11.02
N GLU A 203 -19.72 -2.97 -12.10
CA GLU A 203 -21.02 -3.66 -12.09
C GLU A 203 -21.00 -4.92 -11.23
N PHE A 204 -19.92 -5.71 -11.28
CA PHE A 204 -19.72 -6.87 -10.42
C PHE A 204 -19.78 -6.47 -8.94
N TRP A 205 -18.96 -5.51 -8.53
CA TRP A 205 -18.92 -5.07 -7.12
C TRP A 205 -20.23 -4.44 -6.69
N ALA A 206 -20.83 -3.59 -7.51
CA ALA A 206 -22.12 -2.98 -7.22
C ALA A 206 -23.22 -4.05 -7.07
N GLY A 207 -23.22 -5.07 -7.94
CA GLY A 207 -24.15 -6.20 -7.88
C GLY A 207 -24.14 -6.97 -6.56
N LEU A 208 -23.02 -7.02 -5.83
CA LEU A 208 -22.94 -7.65 -4.50
C LEU A 208 -23.87 -6.99 -3.48
N SER A 209 -24.22 -5.70 -3.65
CA SER A 209 -25.20 -5.02 -2.81
C SER A 209 -26.61 -5.61 -2.95
N GLY A 210 -26.95 -6.10 -4.15
CA GLY A 210 -28.25 -6.69 -4.45
C GLY A 210 -28.35 -8.19 -4.15
N GLU A 211 -27.25 -8.86 -3.82
CA GLU A 211 -27.22 -10.29 -3.51
C GLU A 211 -27.45 -10.53 -2.00
N PRO A 212 -28.63 -11.03 -1.58
CA PRO A 212 -28.92 -11.27 -0.17
C PRO A 212 -28.18 -12.49 0.39
N ASP A 213 -27.83 -13.48 -0.44
CA ASP A 213 -27.22 -14.72 0.03
C ASP A 213 -25.71 -14.52 0.27
N MET A 214 -25.28 -14.77 1.51
CA MET A 214 -23.88 -14.65 1.92
C MET A 214 -22.98 -15.68 1.23
N GLY A 215 -23.47 -16.91 1.04
CA GLY A 215 -22.74 -17.96 0.34
C GLY A 215 -22.51 -17.60 -1.12
N ILE A 216 -23.52 -17.06 -1.80
CA ILE A 216 -23.37 -16.59 -3.18
C ILE A 216 -22.37 -15.42 -3.25
N ARG A 217 -22.45 -14.42 -2.36
CA ARG A 217 -21.46 -13.33 -2.31
C ARG A 217 -20.04 -13.83 -2.09
N ARG A 218 -19.86 -14.80 -1.18
CA ARG A 218 -18.56 -15.43 -0.95
C ARG A 218 -18.04 -16.09 -2.22
N ASP A 219 -18.85 -16.92 -2.87
CA ASP A 219 -18.42 -17.66 -4.06
C ASP A 219 -18.11 -16.71 -5.23
N LEU A 220 -18.87 -15.60 -5.37
CA LEU A 220 -18.59 -14.54 -6.35
C LEU A 220 -17.26 -13.81 -6.08
N LEU A 221 -17.01 -13.44 -4.82
CA LEU A 221 -15.76 -12.79 -4.41
C LEU A 221 -14.57 -13.75 -4.58
N GLU A 222 -14.73 -15.01 -4.21
CA GLU A 222 -13.69 -16.03 -4.37
C GLU A 222 -13.31 -16.19 -5.85
N LYS A 223 -14.32 -16.28 -6.73
CA LYS A 223 -14.12 -16.31 -8.18
C LYS A 223 -13.37 -15.06 -8.64
N PHE A 224 -13.81 -13.86 -8.28
CA PHE A 224 -13.15 -12.61 -8.68
C PHE A 224 -11.68 -12.55 -8.24
N TYR A 225 -11.36 -12.98 -7.02
CA TYR A 225 -10.00 -12.91 -6.50
C TYR A 225 -9.08 -14.01 -7.02
N PHE A 226 -9.56 -15.24 -7.18
CA PHE A 226 -8.69 -16.39 -7.46
C PHE A 226 -8.80 -16.93 -8.90
N ASP A 227 -9.95 -16.76 -9.56
CA ASP A 227 -10.17 -17.25 -10.93
C ASP A 227 -10.28 -16.12 -11.97
N GLY A 228 -10.73 -14.94 -11.55
CA GLY A 228 -11.09 -13.82 -12.42
C GLY A 228 -12.56 -13.83 -12.85
N ILE A 229 -12.97 -12.77 -13.54
CA ILE A 229 -14.32 -12.63 -14.14
C ILE A 229 -14.18 -12.41 -15.65
N ASP A 230 -15.28 -12.46 -16.39
CA ASP A 230 -15.24 -12.42 -17.86
C ASP A 230 -14.51 -11.18 -18.42
N GLY A 231 -13.31 -11.42 -18.96
CA GLY A 231 -12.42 -10.38 -19.51
C GLY A 231 -11.36 -9.86 -18.54
N PHE A 232 -11.34 -10.32 -17.29
CA PHE A 232 -10.39 -9.89 -16.25
C PHE A 232 -9.65 -11.08 -15.64
N GLU A 233 -8.35 -10.93 -15.49
CA GLU A 233 -7.53 -11.88 -14.75
C GLU A 233 -7.86 -11.83 -13.24
N PRO A 234 -7.54 -12.88 -12.46
CA PRO A 234 -7.80 -12.87 -11.02
C PRO A 234 -7.09 -11.72 -10.31
N VAL A 235 -7.72 -11.13 -9.29
CA VAL A 235 -7.08 -10.09 -8.46
C VAL A 235 -5.77 -10.60 -7.86
N VAL A 236 -5.75 -11.83 -7.36
CA VAL A 236 -4.54 -12.47 -6.85
C VAL A 236 -3.71 -12.93 -8.04
N HIS A 237 -2.87 -12.02 -8.53
CA HIS A 237 -1.96 -12.29 -9.63
C HIS A 237 -0.55 -11.79 -9.31
N VAL A 238 0.47 -12.55 -9.72
CA VAL A 238 1.89 -12.23 -9.46
C VAL A 238 2.28 -10.84 -9.96
N ASN A 239 1.66 -10.34 -11.03
CA ASN A 239 1.96 -9.03 -11.60
C ASN A 239 1.20 -7.88 -10.91
N HIS A 240 0.23 -8.16 -10.03
CA HIS A 240 -0.61 -7.14 -9.40
C HIS A 240 -0.05 -6.62 -8.07
N TYR A 241 1.01 -7.24 -7.54
CA TYR A 241 1.61 -6.88 -6.25
C TYR A 241 3.06 -6.39 -6.37
N GLY A 242 3.57 -6.23 -7.59
CA GLY A 242 4.90 -5.67 -7.77
C GLY A 242 5.42 -5.64 -9.19
N ALA A 243 6.72 -5.87 -9.33
CA ALA A 243 7.47 -5.66 -10.57
C ALA A 243 7.80 -7.01 -11.22
N ALA A 244 7.42 -7.18 -12.49
CA ALA A 244 7.85 -8.30 -13.31
C ALA A 244 9.16 -7.93 -14.02
N LEU A 245 10.30 -8.46 -13.57
CA LEU A 245 11.58 -8.16 -14.21
C LEU A 245 11.77 -9.06 -15.43
N GLY A 246 11.75 -8.47 -16.63
CA GLY A 246 12.09 -9.18 -17.86
C GLY A 246 13.59 -9.49 -17.95
N ALA A 247 14.00 -10.19 -19.02
CA ALA A 247 15.41 -10.52 -19.28
C ALA A 247 16.33 -9.28 -19.34
N GLU A 248 15.78 -8.11 -19.68
CA GLU A 248 16.50 -6.82 -19.71
C GLU A 248 16.50 -6.08 -18.36
N GLY A 249 15.91 -6.65 -17.31
CA GLY A 249 15.85 -6.03 -15.98
C GLY A 249 14.84 -4.89 -15.83
N TYR A 250 13.99 -4.65 -16.84
CA TYR A 250 12.91 -3.65 -16.79
C TYR A 250 11.52 -4.31 -16.69
N GLY A 251 10.61 -3.65 -15.99
CA GLY A 251 9.25 -4.12 -15.74
C GLY A 251 8.30 -3.03 -15.26
N CYS A 252 7.02 -3.13 -15.59
CA CYS A 252 5.99 -2.31 -14.96
C CYS A 252 5.79 -2.80 -13.52
N SER A 253 5.81 -1.88 -12.55
CA SER A 253 5.51 -2.17 -11.14
C SER A 253 4.09 -1.72 -10.85
N THR A 254 3.20 -2.64 -10.48
CA THR A 254 1.81 -2.31 -10.10
C THR A 254 1.45 -2.94 -8.77
N GLY A 255 0.56 -2.28 -8.02
CA GLY A 255 0.13 -2.66 -6.68
C GLY A 255 1.28 -2.84 -5.69
N GLN A 256 0.97 -3.27 -4.47
CA GLN A 256 1.94 -3.30 -3.39
C GLN A 256 1.53 -4.28 -2.28
N ILE A 257 2.48 -4.58 -1.41
CA ILE A 257 2.24 -5.28 -0.16
C ILE A 257 2.65 -4.34 0.96
N ARG A 258 1.83 -4.19 2.00
CA ARG A 258 2.14 -3.36 3.17
C ARG A 258 2.01 -4.13 4.46
N THR A 259 2.74 -3.71 5.48
CA THR A 259 2.66 -4.26 6.82
C THR A 259 2.32 -3.17 7.82
N ASN A 260 1.53 -3.49 8.84
CA ASN A 260 1.48 -2.70 10.06
C ASN A 260 2.20 -3.51 11.13
N GLN A 261 3.40 -3.06 11.50
CA GLN A 261 4.33 -3.78 12.36
C GLN A 261 4.35 -3.16 13.74
N PHE A 262 3.93 -3.88 14.78
CA PHE A 262 3.89 -3.39 16.15
C PHE A 262 4.01 -4.52 17.18
N MET A 263 4.75 -5.58 16.80
CA MET A 263 5.11 -6.69 17.66
C MET A 263 6.13 -6.24 18.73
N HIS A 264 5.98 -6.78 19.94
CA HIS A 264 6.83 -6.61 21.13
C HIS A 264 6.93 -5.18 21.73
N THR A 265 7.21 -4.15 20.92
CA THR A 265 7.60 -2.82 21.40
C THR A 265 6.48 -1.77 21.29
N ARG A 266 5.39 -2.08 20.58
CA ARG A 266 4.40 -1.08 20.08
C ARG A 266 4.99 0.10 19.33
N SER A 267 6.28 0.07 18.98
CA SER A 267 6.83 0.98 17.99
C SER A 267 6.20 0.61 16.67
N TRP A 268 5.05 1.21 16.38
CA TRP A 268 4.37 0.93 15.15
C TRP A 268 5.12 1.55 14.00
N GLU A 269 5.24 0.75 12.97
CA GLU A 269 5.79 1.16 11.72
C GLU A 269 4.96 0.55 10.59
N LEU A 270 4.53 1.38 9.64
CA LEU A 270 4.11 0.87 8.35
C LEU A 270 5.32 0.75 7.43
N ARG A 271 5.41 -0.40 6.74
CA ARG A 271 6.40 -0.64 5.69
C ARG A 271 5.73 -1.11 4.41
N GLU A 272 6.35 -0.80 3.28
CA GLU A 272 5.88 -1.16 1.94
C GLU A 272 6.87 -2.11 1.27
N PHE A 273 6.31 -3.06 0.53
CA PHE A 273 7.01 -4.11 -0.18
C PHE A 273 6.44 -4.29 -1.58
N LYS A 274 7.24 -4.91 -2.44
CA LYS A 274 6.82 -5.36 -3.76
C LYS A 274 7.12 -6.83 -3.92
N LEU A 275 6.22 -7.54 -4.60
CA LEU A 275 6.51 -8.87 -5.11
C LEU A 275 7.39 -8.75 -6.35
N VAL A 276 8.59 -9.33 -6.30
CA VAL A 276 9.56 -9.31 -7.40
C VAL A 276 9.69 -10.71 -7.96
N LYS A 277 9.36 -10.84 -9.24
CA LYS A 277 9.62 -12.04 -10.03
C LYS A 277 10.86 -11.78 -10.87
N ASP A 278 11.96 -12.44 -10.54
CA ASP A 278 13.24 -12.34 -11.24
C ASP A 278 13.50 -13.61 -12.05
N CYS A 279 13.43 -13.52 -13.37
CA CYS A 279 13.64 -14.65 -14.29
C CYS A 279 15.02 -14.63 -14.95
N ARG A 280 15.96 -13.81 -14.49
CA ARG A 280 17.27 -13.62 -15.15
C ARG A 280 18.26 -14.76 -14.87
N CYS A 281 18.08 -15.50 -13.78
CA CYS A 281 19.11 -16.37 -13.22
C CYS A 281 19.00 -17.87 -13.55
N GLY A 282 18.22 -18.28 -14.55
CA GLY A 282 18.18 -19.70 -14.95
C GLY A 282 16.91 -20.10 -15.68
N GLU A 283 16.63 -21.40 -15.75
CA GLU A 283 15.39 -21.94 -16.34
C GLU A 283 14.13 -21.63 -15.50
N ARG A 284 14.29 -21.20 -14.24
CA ARG A 284 13.18 -20.88 -13.33
C ARG A 284 13.36 -19.48 -12.74
N CYS A 285 12.25 -18.79 -12.54
CA CYS A 285 12.24 -17.50 -11.86
C CYS A 285 12.43 -17.66 -10.35
N VAL A 286 13.01 -16.65 -9.71
CA VAL A 286 13.00 -16.45 -8.26
C VAL A 286 11.85 -15.50 -7.93
N LEU A 287 11.12 -15.81 -6.86
CA LEU A 287 10.06 -14.95 -6.34
C LEU A 287 10.45 -14.49 -4.93
N SER A 288 10.43 -13.18 -4.70
CA SER A 288 10.77 -12.57 -3.43
C SER A 288 9.82 -11.43 -3.10
N ILE A 289 9.57 -11.21 -1.81
CA ILE A 289 8.93 -9.99 -1.32
C ILE A 289 10.05 -9.11 -0.79
N VAL A 290 10.21 -7.91 -1.36
CA VAL A 290 11.34 -7.02 -1.05
C VAL A 290 10.85 -5.66 -0.56
N PRO A 291 11.54 -5.03 0.40
CA PRO A 291 11.17 -3.71 0.91
C PRO A 291 11.36 -2.64 -0.17
N ILE A 292 10.45 -1.68 -0.19
CA ILE A 292 10.53 -0.45 -0.97
C ILE A 292 10.23 0.77 -0.10
N THR A 293 10.43 1.97 -0.64
CA THR A 293 10.04 3.20 0.05
C THR A 293 8.53 3.21 0.28
N THR A 294 8.10 3.64 1.46
CA THR A 294 6.67 3.89 1.72
C THR A 294 6.23 5.10 0.90
N LYS A 295 5.27 4.92 -0.01
CA LYS A 295 4.86 6.00 -0.93
C LYS A 295 4.06 7.08 -0.22
N THR A 296 4.21 8.31 -0.70
CA THR A 296 3.58 9.51 -0.10
C THR A 296 3.98 9.67 1.38
N ASN A 297 5.21 9.28 1.73
CA ASN A 297 5.71 9.34 3.10
C ASN A 297 7.13 9.93 3.13
N PRO A 298 7.27 11.24 2.87
CA PRO A 298 8.57 11.89 2.93
C PRO A 298 9.18 11.77 4.34
N TYR A 299 10.50 11.61 4.41
CA TYR A 299 11.20 11.58 5.69
C TYR A 299 11.01 12.91 6.44
N GLY A 300 10.43 12.87 7.64
CA GLY A 300 9.95 14.07 8.31
C GLY A 300 11.01 15.13 8.62
N GLU A 301 12.27 14.74 8.88
CA GLU A 301 13.36 15.70 9.13
C GLU A 301 13.64 16.63 7.94
N LEU A 302 13.23 16.24 6.73
CA LEU A 302 13.36 17.09 5.53
C LEU A 302 12.52 18.37 5.61
N PHE A 303 11.50 18.42 6.46
CA PHE A 303 10.71 19.63 6.73
C PHE A 303 11.43 20.59 7.71
N GLY A 304 12.41 20.11 8.47
CA GLY A 304 13.19 20.86 9.44
C GLY A 304 14.29 21.73 8.83
N MET A 305 15.14 22.31 9.68
CA MET A 305 16.35 23.05 9.24
C MET A 305 17.58 22.14 9.07
N GLY A 306 17.38 20.82 9.00
CA GLY A 306 18.47 19.85 8.92
C GLY A 306 19.36 20.06 7.69
N THR A 307 20.57 19.49 7.74
CA THR A 307 21.57 19.58 6.67
C THR A 307 21.43 18.49 5.62
N HIS A 308 20.36 17.68 5.67
CA HIS A 308 20.15 16.60 4.71
C HIS A 308 20.07 17.17 3.27
N PRO A 309 20.80 16.61 2.29
CA PRO A 309 20.87 17.15 0.93
C PRO A 309 19.49 17.36 0.27
N ASN A 310 18.56 16.45 0.56
CA ASN A 310 17.19 16.51 0.03
C ASN A 310 16.27 17.54 0.71
N GLY A 311 16.64 18.13 1.86
CA GLY A 311 15.74 18.99 2.64
C GLY A 311 15.28 20.24 1.89
N THR A 312 16.22 20.94 1.25
CA THR A 312 15.89 22.13 0.44
C THR A 312 15.03 21.78 -0.78
N SER A 313 15.30 20.63 -1.43
CA SER A 313 14.53 20.18 -2.59
C SER A 313 13.10 19.80 -2.19
N LEU A 314 12.90 19.05 -1.10
CA LEU A 314 11.56 18.71 -0.62
C LEU A 314 10.77 19.98 -0.29
N GLN A 315 11.37 20.91 0.47
CA GLN A 315 10.71 22.17 0.84
C GLN A 315 10.35 23.02 -0.38
N GLY A 316 11.21 23.03 -1.40
CA GLY A 316 10.92 23.68 -2.68
C GLY A 316 9.73 23.05 -3.41
N ASP A 317 9.74 21.73 -3.56
CA ASP A 317 8.67 20.98 -4.22
C ASP A 317 7.34 21.12 -3.48
N PHE A 318 7.37 21.09 -2.14
CA PHE A 318 6.19 21.27 -1.29
C PHE A 318 5.52 22.63 -1.51
N LEU A 319 6.33 23.70 -1.62
CA LEU A 319 5.82 25.06 -1.91
C LEU A 319 5.27 25.17 -3.34
N ALA A 320 5.88 24.48 -4.29
CA ALA A 320 5.52 24.55 -5.70
C ALA A 320 4.20 23.83 -6.02
N SER A 321 3.93 22.69 -5.38
CA SER A 321 2.75 21.86 -5.68
C SER A 321 1.89 21.56 -4.46
N ALA A 322 2.48 21.02 -3.38
CA ALA A 322 1.72 20.45 -2.26
C ALA A 322 0.80 21.47 -1.57
N VAL A 323 1.24 22.72 -1.38
CA VAL A 323 0.39 23.76 -0.76
C VAL A 323 -0.90 23.97 -1.54
N ALA A 324 -0.84 23.98 -2.88
CA ALA A 324 -2.01 24.19 -3.72
C ALA A 324 -2.91 22.94 -3.75
N SER A 325 -2.33 21.74 -3.90
CA SER A 325 -3.08 20.48 -3.92
C SER A 325 -3.74 20.17 -2.58
N LEU A 326 -3.06 20.39 -1.46
CA LEU A 326 -3.63 20.10 -0.13
C LEU A 326 -4.72 21.09 0.29
N THR A 327 -4.94 22.17 -0.46
CA THR A 327 -5.93 23.21 -0.12
C THR A 327 -6.93 23.48 -1.23
N ASP A 328 -6.97 22.65 -2.27
CA ASP A 328 -7.93 22.80 -3.36
C ASP A 328 -9.34 22.33 -2.99
N SER A 329 -9.44 21.49 -1.98
CA SER A 329 -10.67 20.99 -1.41
C SER A 329 -10.75 21.17 0.11
N TRP A 330 -11.98 21.13 0.58
CA TRP A 330 -12.39 21.12 1.98
C TRP A 330 -13.00 19.77 2.39
N ASP A 331 -12.89 18.76 1.52
CA ASP A 331 -13.28 17.39 1.80
C ASP A 331 -12.04 16.55 2.14
N VAL A 332 -12.07 15.85 3.28
CA VAL A 332 -10.98 14.95 3.71
C VAL A 332 -10.71 13.83 2.71
N ASN A 333 -11.70 13.47 1.90
CA ASN A 333 -11.58 12.47 0.84
C ASN A 333 -10.70 12.94 -0.34
N GLU A 334 -10.55 14.26 -0.51
CA GLU A 334 -9.87 14.86 -1.67
C GLU A 334 -8.46 15.36 -1.34
N PHE A 335 -8.02 15.26 -0.08
CA PHE A 335 -6.65 15.64 0.27
C PHE A 335 -5.63 14.74 -0.40
N THR A 336 -4.74 15.34 -1.19
CA THR A 336 -3.66 14.63 -1.87
C THR A 336 -2.52 15.57 -2.23
N TYR A 337 -1.33 15.01 -2.34
CA TYR A 337 -0.18 15.65 -2.98
C TYR A 337 0.80 14.60 -3.45
N SER A 338 1.65 14.96 -4.41
CA SER A 338 2.69 14.08 -4.92
C SER A 338 4.00 14.26 -4.17
N VAL A 339 4.65 13.16 -3.86
CA VAL A 339 5.97 13.12 -3.23
C VAL A 339 6.91 12.36 -4.16
N ASN A 340 8.02 12.99 -4.53
CA ASN A 340 9.05 12.29 -5.29
C ASN A 340 9.67 11.16 -4.45
N ASP A 341 9.87 10.00 -5.06
CA ASP A 341 10.39 8.80 -4.39
C ASP A 341 11.72 9.02 -3.66
N LYS A 342 12.58 9.93 -4.13
CA LYS A 342 13.84 10.28 -3.46
C LYS A 342 13.66 10.87 -2.06
N PHE A 343 12.46 11.32 -1.72
CA PHE A 343 12.14 11.87 -0.40
C PHE A 343 11.50 10.86 0.55
N ASN A 344 10.93 9.78 0.00
CA ASN A 344 10.18 8.81 0.78
C ASN A 344 11.11 8.00 1.68
N SER A 345 10.78 7.87 2.96
CA SER A 345 11.47 6.92 3.85
C SER A 345 11.06 5.49 3.51
N GLY A 346 11.87 4.52 3.97
CA GLY A 346 11.46 3.10 3.92
C GLY A 346 10.19 2.84 4.74
N SER A 347 9.92 3.67 5.75
CA SER A 347 8.90 3.42 6.76
C SER A 347 8.21 4.65 7.28
N SER A 348 7.05 4.40 7.87
CA SER A 348 6.20 5.40 8.47
C SER A 348 5.89 5.08 9.94
N PRO A 349 6.82 5.34 10.89
CA PRO A 349 6.54 5.20 12.31
C PRO A 349 5.47 6.17 12.83
N ALA A 350 4.65 5.74 13.80
CA ALA A 350 3.63 6.55 14.49
C ALA A 350 4.24 7.28 15.67
N ASP A 351 5.23 8.10 15.38
CA ASP A 351 5.82 9.02 16.33
C ASP A 351 6.12 10.37 15.67
N ASN A 352 6.77 11.24 16.42
CA ASN A 352 7.08 12.59 15.98
C ASN A 352 7.98 12.65 14.73
N ARG A 353 8.64 11.56 14.33
CA ARG A 353 9.44 11.50 13.09
C ARG A 353 8.57 11.66 11.83
N ASN A 354 7.27 11.38 11.89
CA ASN A 354 6.31 11.60 10.79
C ASN A 354 5.29 12.71 11.06
N ASP A 355 5.36 13.44 12.17
CA ASP A 355 4.54 14.65 12.36
C ASP A 355 5.23 15.83 11.64
N TYR A 356 4.79 16.14 10.42
CA TYR A 356 5.45 17.15 9.59
C TYR A 356 5.35 18.57 10.15
N PHE A 357 4.31 18.87 10.94
CA PHE A 357 4.23 20.15 11.62
C PHE A 357 5.25 20.25 12.74
N ASP A 358 5.35 19.21 13.57
CA ASP A 358 6.36 19.11 14.63
C ASP A 358 7.78 19.21 14.05
N ARG A 359 8.07 18.45 12.99
CA ARG A 359 9.38 18.51 12.31
C ARG A 359 9.68 19.89 11.71
N ALA A 360 8.68 20.60 11.20
CA ALA A 360 8.82 21.96 10.68
C ALA A 360 8.87 23.04 11.78
N PHE A 361 8.64 22.72 13.05
CA PHE A 361 8.46 23.71 14.12
C PHE A 361 9.66 24.66 14.24
N GLY A 362 10.89 24.11 14.23
CA GLY A 362 12.13 24.90 14.23
C GLY A 362 12.41 25.68 12.95
N ASN A 363 11.78 25.31 11.82
CA ASN A 363 12.00 25.92 10.51
C ASN A 363 11.00 27.06 10.23
N SER A 364 11.09 28.14 11.03
CA SER A 364 10.25 29.33 10.84
C SER A 364 10.31 29.93 9.42
N PRO A 365 11.48 30.02 8.74
CA PRO A 365 11.54 30.51 7.37
C PRO A 365 10.69 29.71 6.39
N PHE A 366 10.71 28.37 6.47
CA PHE A 366 9.88 27.52 5.60
C PHE A 366 8.38 27.68 5.90
N ARG A 367 7.98 27.65 7.18
CA ARG A 367 6.57 27.86 7.56
C ARG A 367 6.01 29.20 7.08
N LYS A 368 6.81 30.28 7.16
CA LYS A 368 6.43 31.59 6.58
C LYS A 368 6.31 31.57 5.06
N LYS A 369 7.10 30.74 4.36
CA LYS A 369 6.94 30.56 2.91
C LYS A 369 5.64 29.82 2.57
N ILE A 370 5.22 28.85 3.39
CA ILE A 370 3.91 28.20 3.23
C ILE A 370 2.79 29.24 3.38
N ASP A 371 2.81 30.05 4.45
CA ASP A 371 1.82 31.12 4.64
C ASP A 371 1.80 32.11 3.47
N LYS A 372 2.98 32.51 2.98
CA LYS A 372 3.10 33.38 1.80
C LYS A 372 2.52 32.71 0.55
N GLN A 373 2.74 31.42 0.36
CA GLN A 373 2.17 30.69 -0.76
C GLN A 373 0.65 30.61 -0.66
N LEU A 374 0.10 30.36 0.53
CA LEU A 374 -1.34 30.43 0.79
C LEU A 374 -1.91 31.83 0.48
N GLN A 375 -1.18 32.90 0.81
CA GLN A 375 -1.58 34.28 0.48
C GLN A 375 -1.60 34.50 -1.03
N LEU A 376 -0.59 34.00 -1.75
CA LEU A 376 -0.49 34.12 -3.21
C LEU A 376 -1.64 33.41 -3.94
N ILE A 377 -2.09 32.26 -3.43
CA ILE A 377 -3.23 31.52 -4.00
C ILE A 377 -4.59 31.93 -3.40
N GLY A 378 -4.64 32.97 -2.56
CA GLY A 378 -5.88 33.52 -1.99
C GLY A 378 -6.57 32.62 -0.96
N ARG A 379 -5.84 31.72 -0.30
CA ARG A 379 -6.37 30.74 0.68
C ARG A 379 -5.91 30.95 2.12
N TYR A 380 -5.04 31.93 2.36
CA TYR A 380 -4.52 32.18 3.70
C TYR A 380 -5.58 32.77 4.63
N ASP A 381 -5.72 32.17 5.80
CA ASP A 381 -6.43 32.71 6.95
C ASP A 381 -5.65 32.34 8.21
N PRO A 382 -5.26 33.30 9.06
CA PRO A 382 -4.42 33.03 10.23
C PRO A 382 -5.06 32.03 11.22
N VAL A 383 -6.40 31.93 11.24
CA VAL A 383 -7.17 31.04 12.12
C VAL A 383 -7.62 29.79 11.38
N ASN A 384 -8.08 29.91 10.14
CA ASN A 384 -8.77 28.83 9.44
C ASN A 384 -7.89 28.09 8.42
N MET A 385 -6.81 28.70 7.92
CA MET A 385 -5.94 28.08 6.91
C MET A 385 -4.53 28.69 6.88
N ASN A 386 -3.61 28.05 7.60
CA ASN A 386 -2.22 28.49 7.75
C ASN A 386 -1.26 27.30 7.58
N ASN A 387 0.04 27.53 7.72
CA ASN A 387 1.07 26.50 7.61
C ASN A 387 0.83 25.25 8.47
N ARG A 388 0.21 25.36 9.65
CA ARG A 388 -0.13 24.20 10.48
C ARG A 388 -1.13 23.31 9.76
N HIS A 389 -2.23 23.86 9.27
CA HIS A 389 -3.27 23.06 8.62
C HIS A 389 -2.74 22.37 7.35
N VAL A 390 -1.91 23.05 6.57
CA VAL A 390 -1.28 22.44 5.38
C VAL A 390 -0.36 21.28 5.77
N LEU A 391 0.46 21.44 6.81
CA LEU A 391 1.35 20.37 7.27
C LEU A 391 0.57 19.23 7.93
N ASN A 392 -0.51 19.51 8.68
CA ASN A 392 -1.41 18.49 9.21
C ASN A 392 -2.07 17.67 8.09
N ARG A 393 -2.51 18.33 7.00
CA ARG A 393 -3.06 17.64 5.81
C ARG A 393 -2.00 16.81 5.09
N ALA A 394 -0.76 17.28 5.01
CA ALA A 394 0.34 16.48 4.47
C ALA A 394 0.61 15.25 5.34
N THR A 395 0.59 15.40 6.68
CA THR A 395 0.70 14.29 7.62
C THR A 395 -0.46 13.32 7.43
N SER A 396 -1.71 13.78 7.30
CA SER A 396 -2.89 12.92 7.26
C SER A 396 -2.97 11.98 6.05
N VAL A 397 -2.28 12.33 4.97
CA VAL A 397 -2.19 11.47 3.77
C VAL A 397 -0.91 10.62 3.74
N SER A 398 -0.05 10.75 4.76
CA SER A 398 1.00 9.78 5.07
C SER A 398 0.39 8.58 5.79
N CYS A 399 1.13 7.47 5.83
CA CYS A 399 0.64 6.27 6.49
C CYS A 399 0.42 6.51 7.99
N ALA A 400 1.38 7.15 8.68
CA ALA A 400 1.28 7.43 10.11
C ALA A 400 0.18 8.42 10.46
N GLY A 401 -0.03 9.44 9.63
CA GLY A 401 -1.09 10.41 9.88
C GLY A 401 -2.48 9.83 9.70
N CYS A 402 -2.70 9.11 8.61
CA CYS A 402 -3.98 8.45 8.33
C CYS A 402 -4.38 7.50 9.47
N HIS A 403 -3.41 6.74 9.99
CA HIS A 403 -3.63 5.72 11.00
C HIS A 403 -3.64 6.23 12.44
N ASN A 404 -2.79 7.19 12.81
CA ASN A 404 -2.60 7.53 14.22
C ASN A 404 -2.36 9.02 14.50
N LEU A 405 -1.43 9.67 13.79
CA LEU A 405 -0.93 11.00 14.19
C LEU A 405 -1.99 12.09 14.05
N ASN A 406 -3.01 11.93 13.19
CA ASN A 406 -4.09 12.90 13.02
C ASN A 406 -5.40 12.50 13.72
N ASN A 407 -5.41 11.48 14.59
CA ASN A 407 -6.64 11.04 15.24
C ASN A 407 -7.21 12.07 16.22
N THR A 408 -6.38 12.85 16.92
CA THR A 408 -6.86 13.72 18.00
C THR A 408 -6.06 15.03 18.10
N GLY A 409 -6.55 15.95 18.93
CA GLY A 409 -5.81 17.14 19.34
C GLY A 409 -5.62 18.17 18.23
N ALA A 410 -4.48 18.88 18.26
CA ALA A 410 -4.17 19.92 17.28
C ALA A 410 -3.75 19.36 15.91
N GLN A 411 -3.42 18.07 15.85
CA GLN A 411 -3.06 17.38 14.62
C GLN A 411 -4.29 16.98 13.80
N SER A 412 -5.45 16.75 14.44
CA SER A 412 -6.69 16.45 13.71
C SER A 412 -7.30 17.68 13.05
N ASP A 413 -6.88 18.90 13.41
CA ASP A 413 -7.36 20.14 12.80
C ASP A 413 -6.77 20.34 11.40
N MET A 414 -7.64 20.20 10.39
CA MET A 414 -7.32 20.36 8.98
C MET A 414 -7.65 21.77 8.47
N GLY A 415 -8.06 22.69 9.35
CA GLY A 415 -8.48 24.05 9.01
C GLY A 415 -9.90 24.11 8.44
N ASN A 416 -10.46 25.32 8.38
CA ASN A 416 -11.83 25.60 7.92
C ASN A 416 -12.92 24.76 8.59
N GLY A 417 -12.74 24.42 9.88
CA GLY A 417 -13.68 23.60 10.64
C GLY A 417 -13.68 22.11 10.27
N ILE A 418 -12.71 21.66 9.46
CA ILE A 418 -12.55 20.26 9.09
C ILE A 418 -11.67 19.57 10.13
N ALA A 419 -12.16 18.48 10.69
CA ALA A 419 -11.38 17.58 11.52
C ALA A 419 -11.12 16.28 10.77
N TRP A 420 -9.91 15.74 10.90
CA TRP A 420 -9.62 14.39 10.40
C TRP A 420 -10.44 13.36 11.16
N PRO A 421 -11.08 12.41 10.47
CA PRO A 421 -11.88 11.42 11.13
C PRO A 421 -11.03 10.32 11.78
N GLU A 422 -11.48 9.82 12.92
CA GLU A 422 -10.72 8.88 13.74
C GLU A 422 -10.61 7.47 13.13
N SER A 423 -9.42 6.87 13.25
CA SER A 423 -9.21 5.43 13.09
C SER A 423 -9.69 4.64 14.32
N LEU A 424 -9.47 3.31 14.40
CA LEU A 424 -9.76 2.51 15.60
C LEU A 424 -8.65 2.71 16.66
N GLY A 425 -8.35 3.97 16.97
CA GLY A 425 -7.13 4.40 17.67
C GLY A 425 -5.86 4.27 16.82
N PHE A 426 -5.85 3.34 15.86
CA PHE A 426 -4.68 3.04 15.07
C PHE A 426 -4.92 2.41 13.68
N THR A 427 -5.59 1.26 13.58
CA THR A 427 -5.91 0.66 12.27
C THR A 427 -7.30 1.06 11.81
N HIS A 428 -7.56 0.94 10.51
CA HIS A 428 -8.89 1.17 9.96
C HIS A 428 -9.78 -0.08 9.95
N VAL A 429 -9.20 -1.25 10.14
CA VAL A 429 -9.87 -2.53 10.39
C VAL A 429 -9.09 -3.27 11.48
N GLU A 430 -9.78 -4.00 12.34
CA GLU A 430 -9.16 -4.72 13.47
C GLU A 430 -9.70 -6.15 13.63
N GLU A 431 -9.05 -6.90 14.50
CA GLU A 431 -9.22 -8.34 14.71
C GLU A 431 -10.49 -8.70 15.50
N ARG A 432 -11.15 -7.71 16.12
CA ARG A 432 -12.39 -7.92 16.87
C ARG A 432 -13.59 -7.99 15.93
N LEU A 433 -14.45 -8.98 16.19
CA LEU A 433 -15.75 -9.10 15.56
C LEU A 433 -16.78 -8.22 16.28
N ASP A 434 -17.67 -7.62 15.51
CA ASP A 434 -18.91 -7.03 16.00
C ASP A 434 -19.96 -8.12 16.31
N SER A 435 -21.14 -7.69 16.77
CA SER A 435 -22.25 -8.60 17.08
C SER A 435 -22.82 -9.33 15.86
N ASN A 436 -22.49 -8.89 14.64
CA ASN A 436 -22.94 -9.47 13.38
C ASN A 436 -21.91 -10.44 12.79
N GLY A 437 -20.77 -10.66 13.45
CA GLY A 437 -19.69 -11.50 12.94
C GLY A 437 -18.83 -10.83 11.87
N LYS A 438 -18.79 -9.49 11.85
CA LYS A 438 -17.94 -8.69 10.95
C LYS A 438 -16.76 -8.13 11.72
N TYR A 439 -15.57 -8.12 11.11
CA TYR A 439 -14.44 -7.38 11.65
C TYR A 439 -14.75 -5.89 11.67
N ARG A 440 -14.44 -5.23 12.79
CA ARG A 440 -14.75 -3.82 13.00
C ARG A 440 -13.92 -2.94 12.08
N ILE A 441 -14.54 -1.88 11.58
CA ILE A 441 -13.90 -0.81 10.80
C ILE A 441 -13.98 0.52 11.54
N SER A 442 -13.09 1.45 11.22
CA SER A 442 -13.06 2.75 11.89
C SER A 442 -14.18 3.70 11.48
N VAL A 443 -14.43 4.71 12.31
CA VAL A 443 -15.35 5.82 12.00
C VAL A 443 -14.96 6.53 10.71
N ALA A 444 -13.66 6.73 10.48
CA ALA A 444 -13.15 7.27 9.23
C ALA A 444 -13.61 6.48 7.99
N LEU A 445 -13.50 5.14 8.01
CA LEU A 445 -14.00 4.33 6.90
C LEU A 445 -15.52 4.40 6.80
N GLU A 446 -16.22 4.14 7.91
CA GLU A 446 -17.66 3.98 7.93
C GLU A 446 -18.41 5.27 7.51
N LYS A 447 -17.97 6.43 8.00
CA LYS A 447 -18.71 7.69 7.87
C LYS A 447 -18.18 8.64 6.81
N TYR A 448 -16.93 8.49 6.37
CA TYR A 448 -16.29 9.42 5.44
C TYR A 448 -15.85 8.73 4.15
N PHE A 449 -14.92 7.77 4.26
CA PHE A 449 -14.25 7.24 3.08
C PHE A 449 -15.13 6.26 2.28
N LEU A 450 -15.84 5.32 2.93
CA LEU A 450 -16.69 4.36 2.21
C LEU A 450 -17.89 5.05 1.54
N PRO A 451 -18.61 5.97 2.20
CA PRO A 451 -19.68 6.73 1.53
C PRO A 451 -19.20 7.51 0.31
N PHE A 452 -18.02 8.14 0.38
CA PHE A 452 -17.43 8.84 -0.77
C PHE A 452 -17.10 7.87 -1.92
N ARG A 453 -16.53 6.71 -1.63
CA ARG A 453 -16.25 5.66 -2.63
C ARG A 453 -17.53 5.11 -3.25
N ALA A 454 -18.58 4.92 -2.46
CA ALA A 454 -19.90 4.51 -2.96
C ALA A 454 -20.42 5.54 -3.97
N LYS A 455 -20.29 6.83 -3.65
CA LYS A 455 -20.67 7.91 -4.56
C LYS A 455 -19.90 7.88 -5.87
N ILE A 456 -18.57 7.70 -5.83
CA ILE A 456 -17.75 7.60 -7.06
C ILE A 456 -18.23 6.43 -7.92
N MET A 457 -18.50 5.29 -7.29
CA MET A 457 -18.95 4.10 -7.99
C MET A 457 -20.34 4.28 -8.62
N ASP A 458 -21.29 4.89 -7.88
CA ASP A 458 -22.62 5.24 -8.39
C ASP A 458 -22.55 6.25 -9.54
N ASP A 459 -21.77 7.31 -9.38
CA ASP A 459 -21.58 8.35 -10.40
C ASP A 459 -21.05 7.72 -11.70
N PHE A 460 -20.02 6.86 -11.62
CA PHE A 460 -19.45 6.17 -12.78
C PHE A 460 -20.48 5.25 -13.49
N LEU A 461 -21.27 4.50 -12.72
CA LEU A 461 -22.30 3.62 -13.28
C LEU A 461 -23.41 4.42 -13.98
N ASN A 462 -23.74 5.60 -13.47
CA ASN A 462 -24.77 6.50 -14.00
C ASN A 462 -24.26 7.51 -15.06
N GLY A 463 -23.04 7.31 -15.58
CA GLY A 463 -22.53 8.05 -16.74
C GLY A 463 -21.71 9.31 -16.41
N TRP A 464 -21.16 9.42 -15.21
CA TRP A 464 -20.22 10.48 -14.86
C TRP A 464 -18.77 10.14 -15.27
N ASN A 465 -18.15 11.05 -16.02
CA ASN A 465 -16.75 10.96 -16.46
C ASN A 465 -15.78 11.80 -15.58
N GLY A 466 -15.87 11.64 -14.26
CA GLY A 466 -14.74 11.74 -13.31
C GLY A 466 -14.20 13.10 -12.83
N ARG A 467 -13.57 13.05 -11.64
CA ARG A 467 -12.41 13.85 -11.19
C ARG A 467 -11.40 12.87 -10.61
N GLY A 468 -10.20 12.79 -11.16
CA GLY A 468 -9.14 11.86 -10.75
C GLY A 468 -7.81 12.26 -11.38
N THR A 469 -6.71 12.02 -10.67
CA THR A 469 -5.39 12.58 -10.95
C THR A 469 -4.55 11.70 -11.89
N ASP A 470 -3.79 12.35 -12.77
CA ASP A 470 -2.87 11.71 -13.71
C ASP A 470 -1.64 11.12 -12.99
N ALA A 471 -1.71 9.86 -12.57
CA ALA A 471 -0.52 9.11 -12.15
C ALA A 471 0.02 8.29 -13.34
N LYS A 472 1.26 8.57 -13.76
CA LYS A 472 2.00 7.77 -14.75
C LYS A 472 2.69 6.59 -14.05
N CYS A 473 2.55 5.39 -14.63
CA CYS A 473 3.37 4.24 -14.29
C CYS A 473 4.77 4.39 -14.92
N GLU A 474 5.71 4.98 -14.19
CA GLU A 474 7.13 4.91 -14.55
C GLU A 474 7.94 4.49 -13.31
N PHE A 475 8.35 3.22 -13.29
CA PHE A 475 9.36 2.71 -12.36
C PHE A 475 10.55 2.23 -13.17
N ARG A 476 11.73 2.78 -12.89
CA ARG A 476 12.99 2.38 -13.53
C ARG A 476 13.81 1.65 -12.48
N LEU A 477 14.12 0.37 -12.73
CA LEU A 477 15.05 -0.38 -11.91
C LEU A 477 16.49 0.07 -12.20
N PRO A 478 17.42 -0.07 -11.25
CA PRO A 478 18.83 0.23 -11.49
C PRO A 478 19.44 -0.68 -12.57
N GLN A 479 20.47 -0.18 -13.24
CA GLN A 479 21.12 -0.84 -14.38
C GLN A 479 22.02 -2.02 -13.96
N GLU A 480 21.94 -3.10 -14.75
CA GLU A 480 22.82 -4.28 -14.90
C GLU A 480 23.14 -5.13 -13.64
N ILE A 481 22.48 -6.28 -13.54
CA ILE A 481 22.99 -7.43 -12.78
C ILE A 481 23.92 -8.23 -13.71
N ASP A 482 25.15 -8.46 -13.26
CA ASP A 482 26.11 -9.33 -13.93
C ASP A 482 25.58 -10.78 -13.90
N VAL A 483 25.15 -11.26 -15.07
CA VAL A 483 24.69 -12.64 -15.33
C VAL A 483 25.74 -13.66 -14.84
N GLU A 484 27.01 -13.28 -14.84
CA GLU A 484 28.11 -14.16 -14.45
C GLU A 484 28.29 -14.24 -12.93
N GLN A 485 27.81 -13.27 -12.15
CA GLN A 485 27.70 -13.39 -10.69
C GLN A 485 26.56 -14.36 -10.32
N CYS A 486 25.41 -14.27 -10.99
CA CYS A 486 24.29 -15.15 -10.67
C CYS A 486 24.56 -16.62 -11.02
N ARG A 487 25.27 -16.89 -12.12
CA ARG A 487 25.72 -18.25 -12.48
C ARG A 487 26.74 -18.82 -11.49
N ARG A 488 27.58 -17.98 -10.89
CA ARG A 488 28.51 -18.39 -9.83
C ARG A 488 27.75 -18.78 -8.57
N ASP A 489 26.77 -17.98 -8.16
CA ASP A 489 25.94 -18.26 -6.99
C ASP A 489 25.09 -19.54 -7.16
N GLU A 490 24.59 -19.84 -8.37
CA GLU A 490 23.92 -21.11 -8.69
C GLU A 490 24.88 -22.32 -8.69
N ALA A 491 26.07 -22.18 -9.26
CA ALA A 491 27.09 -23.22 -9.25
C ALA A 491 27.53 -23.53 -7.82
N GLU A 492 27.73 -22.49 -7.01
CA GLU A 492 28.06 -22.60 -5.60
C GLU A 492 26.89 -23.15 -4.77
N ALA A 493 25.63 -22.84 -5.09
CA ALA A 493 24.46 -23.46 -4.44
C ALA A 493 24.29 -24.95 -4.78
N ARG A 494 24.66 -25.37 -6.00
CA ARG A 494 24.66 -26.78 -6.42
C ARG A 494 25.77 -27.57 -5.75
N GLU A 495 26.96 -26.98 -5.57
CA GLU A 495 28.05 -27.59 -4.81
C GLU A 495 27.75 -27.63 -3.29
N ARG A 496 27.07 -26.61 -2.74
CA ARG A 496 26.67 -26.52 -1.33
C ARG A 496 25.52 -27.46 -0.93
N GLY A 497 24.91 -28.19 -1.86
CA GLY A 497 23.96 -29.27 -1.57
C GLY A 497 24.61 -30.52 -0.95
N GLN A 498 25.95 -30.61 -0.92
CA GLN A 498 26.69 -31.75 -0.35
C GLN A 498 27.41 -31.47 0.97
N GLU A 499 27.52 -30.22 1.42
CA GLU A 499 28.12 -29.88 2.72
C GLU A 499 27.28 -28.85 3.48
N GLU A 500 26.47 -29.33 4.44
CA GLU A 500 26.05 -28.50 5.57
C GLU A 500 27.29 -27.99 6.32
N ARG A 501 27.64 -26.71 6.15
CA ARG A 501 28.01 -25.74 7.21
C ARG A 501 28.94 -24.62 6.69
N LYS A 502 28.45 -23.38 6.85
CA LYS A 502 29.14 -22.08 6.94
C LYS A 502 29.28 -21.24 5.65
N SER A 503 28.65 -20.05 5.72
CA SER A 503 29.14 -18.74 5.25
C SER A 503 28.75 -18.22 3.84
N ARG A 504 27.70 -17.38 3.85
CA ARG A 504 27.55 -15.99 3.29
C ARG A 504 28.01 -15.66 1.85
N PHE A 505 27.04 -15.19 1.05
CA PHE A 505 27.24 -14.27 -0.09
C PHE A 505 26.72 -12.87 0.28
N PRO A 506 27.35 -11.77 -0.17
CA PRO A 506 26.86 -10.41 0.08
C PRO A 506 26.14 -9.78 -1.13
N VAL A 507 25.05 -9.08 -0.84
CA VAL A 507 24.07 -8.43 -1.75
C VAL A 507 24.53 -7.01 -2.11
N TRP A 508 25.80 -6.80 -2.44
CA TRP A 508 26.26 -5.47 -2.88
C TRP A 508 26.02 -5.22 -4.38
N ALA A 509 25.52 -6.21 -5.13
CA ALA A 509 25.32 -6.12 -6.58
C ALA A 509 23.95 -5.56 -7.03
N LEU A 510 23.17 -4.95 -6.14
CA LEU A 510 21.82 -4.49 -6.46
C LEU A 510 21.55 -2.98 -6.30
N ARG A 511 22.54 -2.11 -6.02
CA ARG A 511 22.38 -0.64 -6.09
C ARG A 511 23.68 0.12 -6.36
N PHE A 512 23.73 0.91 -7.45
CA PHE A 512 23.98 2.37 -7.49
C PHE A 512 24.36 2.81 -8.93
N LEU A 513 23.64 3.80 -9.50
CA LEU A 513 24.21 4.88 -10.33
C LEU A 513 23.19 6.02 -10.59
N GLU A 514 23.26 7.04 -9.74
CA GLU A 514 23.14 8.48 -10.00
C GLU A 514 24.00 9.09 -8.85
N GLN A 515 25.08 9.87 -9.01
CA GLN A 515 25.46 10.92 -9.96
C GLN A 515 27.00 11.07 -10.08
N ASP A 516 27.44 11.82 -11.09
CA ASP A 516 28.73 12.52 -11.29
C ASP A 516 29.91 11.86 -12.04
N VAL A 517 30.04 12.21 -13.33
CA VAL A 517 31.34 12.26 -14.04
C VAL A 517 31.70 13.71 -14.32
N GLY A 518 32.46 14.30 -13.40
CA GLY A 518 33.16 15.57 -13.55
C GLY A 518 34.67 15.40 -13.42
N LYS A 519 35.36 15.30 -14.57
CA LYS A 519 36.79 15.57 -14.82
C LYS A 519 37.83 14.55 -14.31
N ARG A 520 38.48 13.86 -15.26
CA ARG A 520 39.90 14.07 -15.67
C ARG A 520 40.37 12.93 -16.58
N PHE A 521 40.61 13.23 -17.86
CA PHE A 521 41.70 12.60 -18.61
C PHE A 521 42.38 13.66 -19.47
N VAL A 522 43.67 13.84 -19.23
CA VAL A 522 44.60 14.60 -20.06
C VAL A 522 45.28 13.58 -20.97
N ASN A 523 45.09 13.67 -22.28
CA ASN A 523 46.20 13.76 -23.22
C ASN A 523 45.76 14.06 -24.66
N ARG A 524 46.56 14.96 -25.25
CA ARG A 524 46.66 15.45 -26.63
C ARG A 524 46.28 14.44 -27.71
N VAL A 525 45.64 14.90 -28.80
CA VAL A 525 46.26 15.15 -30.11
C VAL A 525 45.33 16.08 -30.92
N HIS A 526 45.91 17.22 -31.33
CA HIS A 526 45.49 18.30 -32.25
C HIS A 526 44.12 18.97 -32.12
#